data_AF-A0A535PC20-F1
#
_entry.id   AF-A0A535PC20-F1
#
_cell.length_a   1.000
_cell.length_b   1.000
_cell.length_c   1.000
_cell.angle_alpha   90.00
_cell.angle_beta   90.00
_cell.angle_gamma   90.00
#
_symmetry.space_group_name_H-M   'P 1'
#
loop_
_entity.id
_entity.type
_entity.pdbx_description
1 polymer ?
#
loop_
_entity_poly.entity_id
_entity_poly.type
_entity_poly.pdbx_seq_one_letter_code
_entity_poly.pdbx_strand_id
1 'polypeptide(L)'
;MFSRKLSRRQLLKTAGLLGVAGAILDPAKVLADEGEGSRVTWDIVSVGTGSIRRGGDAAAKAEDGSIITITGHGTFPNVDRCSPVVSGGGTWSIFKPATSTDSRCFSGSGNYRVTELLSWVTAPGGVLPLPDATGDRGTASAGLAILRVRFDNGRPGTLTISCHLPGSPNCMPEGITATMVYEDFFEAQPPTGDHNRTLFHVGGPGDNDD
;
A
#
# COMPACT_ATOMS: atom_id res chain seq x y z
N MET A 1 -26.60 32.80 54.01
CA MET A 1 -26.84 31.35 53.86
C MET A 1 -25.58 30.73 53.29
N PHE A 2 -25.03 29.74 53.99
CA PHE A 2 -23.72 29.13 53.78
C PHE A 2 -23.64 28.33 52.47
N SER A 3 -22.50 28.40 51.77
CA SER A 3 -21.67 27.21 51.49
C SER A 3 -20.43 27.61 50.66
N ARG A 4 -19.28 27.68 51.33
CA ARG A 4 -17.95 27.60 50.71
C ARG A 4 -17.66 26.13 50.42
N LYS A 5 -17.34 25.77 49.18
CA LYS A 5 -16.47 24.62 48.86
C LYS A 5 -15.65 24.90 47.60
N LEU A 6 -14.56 25.64 47.75
CA LEU A 6 -13.39 25.52 46.88
C LEU A 6 -12.52 24.40 47.47
N SER A 7 -12.33 23.29 46.75
CA SER A 7 -11.19 22.38 46.96
C SER A 7 -11.05 21.37 45.82
N ARG A 8 -10.04 21.59 44.96
CA ARG A 8 -9.24 20.55 44.27
C ARG A 8 -7.82 21.07 44.01
N ARG A 9 -7.31 21.91 44.92
CA ARG A 9 -5.90 22.33 44.96
C ARG A 9 -5.34 21.96 46.33
N GLN A 10 -5.11 20.68 46.54
CA GLN A 10 -4.24 20.17 47.60
C GLN A 10 -4.10 18.66 47.41
N LEU A 11 -3.07 18.26 46.66
CA LEU A 11 -2.35 16.99 46.83
C LEU A 11 -1.04 17.09 46.05
N LEU A 12 -0.28 18.15 46.32
CA LEU A 12 1.17 18.15 46.14
C LEU A 12 1.76 17.69 47.47
N LYS A 13 2.14 16.41 47.54
CA LYS A 13 3.06 15.92 48.56
C LYS A 13 4.41 15.72 47.89
N THR A 14 5.26 16.71 48.08
CA THR A 14 6.70 16.68 47.86
C THR A 14 7.39 15.78 48.89
N ALA A 15 8.27 14.91 48.41
CA ALA A 15 9.51 14.42 49.05
C ALA A 15 10.50 14.31 47.87
N GLY A 16 11.58 15.10 47.72
CA GLY A 16 12.76 15.28 48.60
C GLY A 16 13.75 14.13 48.33
N LEU A 17 15.02 14.24 47.93
CA LEU A 17 16.03 15.32 47.80
C LEU A 17 17.09 14.92 46.74
N LEU A 18 17.73 15.92 46.14
CA LEU A 18 19.14 16.04 45.69
C LEU A 18 19.79 15.01 44.74
N GLY A 19 20.24 15.53 43.58
CA GLY A 19 21.60 15.31 43.07
C GLY A 19 21.71 14.61 41.71
N VAL A 20 21.94 15.40 40.65
CA VAL A 20 23.01 15.28 39.63
C VAL A 20 22.68 16.28 38.50
N ALA A 21 23.63 17.15 38.20
CA ALA A 21 23.59 18.07 37.07
C ALA A 21 23.69 17.30 35.74
N GLY A 22 22.89 17.68 34.74
CA GLY A 22 23.10 17.22 33.36
C GLY A 22 21.89 17.38 32.45
N ALA A 23 22.14 17.97 31.27
CA ALA A 23 21.29 18.10 30.09
C ALA A 23 20.19 19.19 30.13
N ILE A 24 20.46 20.25 29.37
CA ILE A 24 19.43 21.10 28.74
C ILE A 24 18.59 20.16 27.89
N LEU A 25 17.38 19.83 28.36
CA LEU A 25 16.40 19.14 27.54
C LEU A 25 15.78 20.20 26.64
N ASP A 26 16.21 20.19 25.38
CA ASP A 26 15.38 20.68 24.29
C ASP A 26 13.97 20.13 24.51
N PRO A 27 12.91 20.95 24.47
CA PRO A 27 11.58 20.41 24.31
C PRO A 27 11.58 19.81 22.90
N ALA A 28 11.98 18.54 22.81
CA ALA A 28 11.59 17.67 21.74
C ALA A 28 10.10 17.95 21.58
N LYS A 29 9.76 18.59 20.46
CA LYS A 29 8.38 18.63 20.01
C LYS A 29 7.98 17.18 20.04
N VAL A 30 7.13 16.83 20.99
CA VAL A 30 6.29 15.65 20.93
C VAL A 30 5.51 15.89 19.65
N LEU A 31 6.05 15.39 18.54
CA LEU A 31 5.25 15.13 17.36
C LEU A 31 4.22 14.16 17.89
N ALA A 32 3.01 14.69 18.11
CA ALA A 32 1.86 13.84 18.25
C ALA A 32 1.93 12.87 17.07
N ASP A 33 1.90 11.59 17.38
CA ASP A 33 1.88 10.52 16.41
C ASP A 33 0.74 10.80 15.42
N GLU A 34 1.08 11.22 14.20
CA GLU A 34 0.15 11.20 13.06
C GLU A 34 0.00 9.76 12.52
N GLY A 35 0.52 8.75 13.24
CA GLY A 35 0.19 7.36 13.08
C GLY A 35 -1.00 6.99 13.95
N GLU A 36 -2.18 6.89 13.34
CA GLU A 36 -3.20 5.85 13.58
C GLU A 36 -4.52 6.18 12.84
N GLY A 37 -4.42 6.80 11.65
CA GLY A 37 -5.54 6.78 10.70
C GLY A 37 -5.75 5.37 10.15
N SER A 38 -6.99 5.04 9.78
CA SER A 38 -7.29 3.80 9.03
C SER A 38 -6.28 3.61 7.89
N ARG A 39 -5.71 2.41 7.78
CA ARG A 39 -4.74 2.07 6.72
C ARG A 39 -5.41 1.28 5.63
N VAL A 40 -4.85 1.34 4.43
CA VAL A 40 -5.16 0.43 3.34
C VAL A 40 -3.96 -0.48 3.16
N THR A 41 -4.21 -1.79 3.18
CA THR A 41 -3.25 -2.79 2.73
C THR A 41 -3.57 -3.13 1.29
N TRP A 42 -2.53 -3.32 0.48
CA TRP A 42 -2.64 -3.78 -0.89
C TRP A 42 -1.74 -5.01 -1.09
N ASP A 43 -2.20 -5.94 -1.91
CA ASP A 43 -1.48 -7.17 -2.22
C ASP A 43 -1.74 -7.59 -3.67
N ILE A 44 -0.68 -8.06 -4.34
CA ILE A 44 -0.78 -8.85 -5.56
C ILE A 44 -0.91 -10.31 -5.12
N VAL A 45 -2.15 -10.79 -5.11
CA VAL A 45 -2.52 -12.06 -4.50
C VAL A 45 -2.42 -13.22 -5.48
N SER A 46 -2.25 -14.41 -4.93
CA SER A 46 -2.44 -15.68 -5.62
C SER A 46 -3.80 -16.26 -5.22
N VAL A 47 -4.59 -16.68 -6.20
CA VAL A 47 -5.90 -17.31 -5.97
C VAL A 47 -5.76 -18.81 -6.16
N GLY A 48 -5.41 -19.53 -5.08
CA GLY A 48 -5.25 -20.98 -5.13
C GLY A 48 -6.56 -21.76 -4.95
N THR A 49 -6.45 -23.08 -4.85
CA THR A 49 -7.59 -23.97 -4.60
C THR A 49 -8.16 -23.77 -3.21
N GLY A 50 -9.17 -22.89 -3.11
CA GLY A 50 -10.01 -22.72 -1.91
C GLY A 50 -9.69 -21.53 -1.02
N SER A 51 -8.69 -20.70 -1.34
CA SER A 51 -8.43 -19.45 -0.59
C SER A 51 -7.60 -18.46 -1.41
N ILE A 52 -7.75 -17.18 -1.08
CA ILE A 52 -6.92 -16.07 -1.58
C ILE A 52 -5.70 -15.94 -0.67
N ARG A 53 -4.50 -15.86 -1.22
CA ARG A 53 -3.23 -15.83 -0.47
C ARG A 53 -2.32 -14.72 -0.96
N ARG A 54 -1.45 -14.23 -0.08
CA ARG A 54 -0.36 -13.33 -0.47
C ARG A 54 0.61 -14.00 -1.43
N GLY A 55 1.28 -13.19 -2.26
CA GLY A 55 2.48 -13.62 -2.99
C GLY A 55 2.19 -14.14 -4.39
N GLY A 56 1.17 -13.58 -5.04
CA GLY A 56 0.98 -13.73 -6.48
C GLY A 56 1.85 -12.77 -7.28
N ASP A 57 1.58 -12.74 -8.57
CA ASP A 57 2.18 -11.85 -9.54
C ASP A 57 1.11 -11.30 -10.50
N ALA A 58 1.38 -10.12 -11.04
CA ALA A 58 0.54 -9.47 -12.03
C ALA A 58 1.42 -8.87 -13.13
N ALA A 59 0.89 -8.81 -14.34
CA ALA A 59 1.62 -8.41 -15.53
C ALA A 59 0.89 -7.31 -16.31
N ALA A 60 1.68 -6.50 -17.02
CA ALA A 60 1.19 -5.53 -17.99
C ALA A 60 2.10 -5.48 -19.21
N LYS A 61 1.51 -5.15 -20.36
CA LYS A 61 2.19 -5.14 -21.65
C LYS A 61 2.38 -3.70 -22.14
N ALA A 62 3.55 -3.46 -22.74
CA ALA A 62 3.92 -2.22 -23.40
C ALA A 62 3.64 -2.28 -24.92
N GLU A 63 3.78 -1.15 -25.60
CA GLU A 63 3.50 -1.01 -27.04
C GLU A 63 4.33 -1.96 -27.92
N ASP A 64 5.59 -2.19 -27.58
CA ASP A 64 6.49 -3.08 -28.33
C ASP A 64 6.28 -4.58 -28.02
N GLY A 65 5.26 -4.88 -27.20
CA GLY A 65 4.93 -6.22 -26.75
C GLY A 65 5.74 -6.70 -25.55
N SER A 66 6.64 -5.89 -24.99
CA SER A 66 7.35 -6.21 -23.75
C SER A 66 6.36 -6.34 -22.60
N ILE A 67 6.60 -7.30 -21.71
CA ILE A 67 5.72 -7.58 -20.56
C ILE A 67 6.51 -7.34 -19.29
N ILE A 68 6.02 -6.44 -18.44
CA ILE A 68 6.47 -6.34 -17.06
C ILE A 68 5.64 -7.27 -16.19
N THR A 69 6.28 -8.05 -15.33
CA THR A 69 5.66 -8.86 -14.29
C THR A 69 6.12 -8.36 -12.93
N ILE A 70 5.19 -8.12 -12.02
CA ILE A 70 5.41 -7.53 -10.70
C ILE A 70 4.79 -8.42 -9.63
N THR A 71 5.53 -8.62 -8.53
CA THR A 71 4.98 -9.10 -7.26
C THR A 71 4.92 -7.95 -6.28
N GLY A 72 4.18 -8.08 -5.19
CA GLY A 72 4.34 -7.15 -4.08
C GLY A 72 3.12 -6.99 -3.20
N HIS A 73 3.38 -6.34 -2.09
CA HIS A 73 2.38 -5.93 -1.13
C HIS A 73 2.87 -4.71 -0.37
N GLY A 74 1.98 -4.04 0.34
CA GLY A 74 2.34 -2.89 1.14
C GLY A 74 1.15 -2.21 1.78
N THR A 75 1.40 -1.03 2.33
CA THR A 75 0.36 -0.25 3.00
C THR A 75 0.50 1.24 2.72
N PHE A 76 -0.62 1.94 2.76
CA PHE A 76 -0.67 3.40 2.73
C PHE A 76 -1.81 3.92 3.64
N PRO A 77 -1.82 5.20 4.02
CA PRO A 77 -2.90 5.74 4.83
C PRO A 77 -4.18 5.81 3.99
N ASN A 78 -5.35 5.56 4.57
CA ASN A 78 -6.63 5.68 3.86
C ASN A 78 -7.00 7.15 3.62
N VAL A 79 -6.26 7.78 2.70
CA VAL A 79 -6.44 9.14 2.21
C VAL A 79 -6.49 9.09 0.69
N ASP A 80 -7.29 9.95 0.09
CA ASP A 80 -7.56 9.95 -1.36
C ASP A 80 -6.48 10.63 -2.22
N ARG A 81 -5.43 11.17 -1.58
CA ARG A 81 -4.41 12.04 -2.19
C ARG A 81 -2.99 11.62 -1.85
N CYS A 82 -2.02 12.39 -2.35
CA CYS A 82 -0.60 12.12 -2.17
C CYS A 82 -0.19 11.95 -0.70
N SER A 83 0.61 10.92 -0.41
CA SER A 83 1.20 10.70 0.91
C SER A 83 2.54 9.96 0.83
N PRO A 84 3.59 10.42 1.51
CA PRO A 84 4.86 9.69 1.61
C PRO A 84 4.84 8.59 2.69
N VAL A 85 3.77 8.48 3.49
CA VAL A 85 3.67 7.54 4.64
C VAL A 85 3.25 6.15 4.15
N VAL A 86 4.13 5.52 3.37
CA VAL A 86 3.85 4.25 2.68
C VAL A 86 4.86 3.18 3.05
N SER A 87 4.45 1.93 2.88
CA SER A 87 5.34 0.77 2.87
C SER A 87 5.07 -0.09 1.64
N GLY A 88 5.99 -1.01 1.38
CA GLY A 88 5.80 -2.06 0.38
C GLY A 88 6.75 -1.99 -0.79
N GLY A 89 6.53 -2.94 -1.69
CA GLY A 89 7.43 -3.24 -2.78
C GLY A 89 7.32 -4.71 -3.14
N GLY A 90 8.27 -5.18 -3.93
CA GLY A 90 8.34 -6.56 -4.37
C GLY A 90 9.39 -6.72 -5.46
N THR A 91 9.21 -7.74 -6.28
CA THR A 91 10.07 -8.01 -7.43
C THR A 91 9.44 -7.53 -8.72
N TRP A 92 10.29 -7.29 -9.72
CA TRP A 92 9.88 -7.01 -11.09
C TRP A 92 10.73 -7.81 -12.07
N SER A 93 10.17 -8.13 -13.22
CA SER A 93 10.90 -8.62 -14.40
C SER A 93 10.26 -8.05 -15.66
N ILE A 94 11.07 -7.81 -16.70
CA ILE A 94 10.60 -7.39 -18.02
C ILE A 94 11.09 -8.41 -19.05
N PHE A 95 10.13 -9.10 -19.67
CA PHE A 95 10.35 -9.96 -20.82
C PHE A 95 10.16 -9.17 -22.11
N LYS A 96 11.18 -9.17 -22.98
CA LYS A 96 11.09 -8.57 -24.32
C LYS A 96 10.82 -9.67 -25.35
N PRO A 97 9.75 -9.58 -26.15
CA PRO A 97 9.55 -10.51 -27.26
C PRO A 97 10.63 -10.27 -28.34
N ALA A 98 10.88 -11.28 -29.18
CA ALA A 98 11.86 -11.17 -30.27
C ALA A 98 11.55 -10.04 -31.28
N THR A 99 10.29 -9.60 -31.34
CA THR A 99 9.82 -8.48 -32.16
C THR A 99 10.22 -7.12 -31.58
N SER A 100 10.49 -7.02 -30.28
CA SER A 100 11.02 -5.81 -29.64
C SER A 100 12.53 -5.75 -29.82
N THR A 101 12.98 -5.00 -30.83
CA THR A 101 14.39 -4.91 -31.22
C THR A 101 15.06 -3.62 -30.79
N ASP A 102 14.32 -2.62 -30.30
CA ASP A 102 14.89 -1.36 -29.84
C ASP A 102 15.60 -1.55 -28.50
N SER A 103 16.92 -1.36 -28.47
CA SER A 103 17.76 -1.51 -27.27
C SER A 103 17.49 -0.46 -26.19
N ARG A 104 16.71 0.58 -26.50
CA ARG A 104 16.29 1.62 -25.54
C ARG A 104 15.05 1.20 -24.74
N CYS A 105 14.29 0.20 -25.19
CA CYS A 105 13.22 -0.41 -24.39
C CYS A 105 13.84 -1.31 -23.32
N PHE A 106 13.23 -1.32 -22.15
CA PHE A 106 13.82 -1.86 -20.94
C PHE A 106 13.65 -3.38 -20.84
N SER A 107 14.60 -4.01 -20.16
CA SER A 107 14.62 -5.44 -19.87
C SER A 107 15.32 -5.70 -18.55
N GLY A 108 15.13 -6.88 -17.99
CA GLY A 108 15.85 -7.35 -16.80
C GLY A 108 14.91 -7.71 -15.67
N SER A 109 15.43 -7.79 -14.46
CA SER A 109 14.68 -8.08 -13.26
C SER A 109 15.36 -7.49 -12.03
N GLY A 110 14.61 -7.40 -10.94
CA GLY A 110 15.12 -6.89 -9.69
C GLY A 110 14.01 -6.68 -8.66
N ASN A 111 14.26 -5.79 -7.73
CA ASN A 111 13.34 -5.35 -6.69
C ASN A 111 12.87 -3.91 -6.94
N TYR A 112 11.73 -3.56 -6.37
CA TYR A 112 11.27 -2.18 -6.27
C TYR A 112 10.72 -1.90 -4.87
N ARG A 113 10.70 -0.62 -4.53
CA ARG A 113 10.01 -0.13 -3.31
C ARG A 113 8.99 0.93 -3.68
N VAL A 114 7.92 0.99 -2.91
CA VAL A 114 6.97 2.10 -2.97
C VAL A 114 7.54 3.29 -2.20
N THR A 115 7.35 4.48 -2.74
CA THR A 115 7.90 5.73 -2.20
C THR A 115 6.84 6.78 -1.91
N GLU A 116 5.68 6.69 -2.56
CA GLU A 116 4.58 7.62 -2.37
C GLU A 116 3.26 6.97 -2.79
N LEU A 117 2.18 7.21 -2.06
CA LEU A 117 0.82 7.10 -2.58
C LEU A 117 0.57 8.33 -3.44
N LEU A 118 0.04 8.17 -4.65
CA LEU A 118 -0.35 9.29 -5.52
C LEU A 118 -1.86 9.50 -5.53
N SER A 119 -2.63 8.41 -5.50
CA SER A 119 -4.09 8.44 -5.48
C SER A 119 -4.63 7.13 -4.91
N TRP A 120 -5.72 7.20 -4.17
CA TRP A 120 -6.50 6.03 -3.73
C TRP A 120 -7.99 6.33 -3.86
N VAL A 121 -8.72 5.43 -4.50
CA VAL A 121 -10.18 5.50 -4.61
C VAL A 121 -10.75 4.10 -4.38
N THR A 122 -11.56 3.96 -3.33
CA THR A 122 -12.37 2.76 -3.11
C THR A 122 -13.45 2.64 -4.18
N ALA A 123 -13.64 1.45 -4.73
CA ALA A 123 -14.71 1.15 -5.67
C ALA A 123 -15.92 0.51 -4.95
N PRO A 124 -17.15 0.71 -5.45
CA PRO A 124 -18.30 -0.04 -4.95
C PRO A 124 -18.15 -1.53 -5.29
N GLY A 125 -18.80 -2.40 -4.50
CA GLY A 125 -18.69 -3.86 -4.64
C GLY A 125 -17.84 -4.46 -3.51
N GLY A 126 -17.20 -5.61 -3.76
CA GLY A 126 -16.21 -6.15 -2.82
C GLY A 126 -16.54 -7.52 -2.22
N VAL A 127 -17.38 -8.34 -2.87
CA VAL A 127 -17.67 -9.67 -2.35
C VAL A 127 -16.53 -10.61 -2.70
N LEU A 128 -15.83 -11.12 -1.69
CA LEU A 128 -14.81 -12.13 -1.93
C LEU A 128 -15.45 -13.45 -2.41
N PRO A 129 -14.98 -14.03 -3.52
CA PRO A 129 -15.50 -15.30 -4.03
C PRO A 129 -14.98 -16.52 -3.25
N LEU A 130 -13.94 -16.32 -2.44
CA LEU A 130 -13.23 -17.36 -1.69
C LEU A 130 -12.82 -16.83 -0.31
N PRO A 131 -12.57 -17.71 0.67
CA PRO A 131 -11.97 -17.34 1.94
C PRO A 131 -10.68 -16.53 1.77
N ASP A 132 -10.54 -15.50 2.60
CA ASP A 132 -9.34 -14.68 2.68
C ASP A 132 -8.30 -15.33 3.60
N ALA A 133 -7.14 -15.67 3.04
CA ALA A 133 -5.99 -16.21 3.75
C ALA A 133 -4.71 -15.39 3.46
N THR A 134 -4.86 -14.11 3.12
CA THR A 134 -3.74 -13.16 2.96
C THR A 134 -3.04 -12.85 4.28
N GLY A 135 -3.78 -12.97 5.39
CA GLY A 135 -3.34 -12.56 6.73
C GLY A 135 -3.45 -11.05 6.94
N ASP A 136 -4.05 -10.32 6.01
CA ASP A 136 -4.25 -8.87 6.11
C ASP A 136 -5.43 -8.53 7.01
N ARG A 137 -5.26 -7.47 7.80
CA ARG A 137 -6.31 -6.90 8.65
C ARG A 137 -7.17 -5.94 7.83
N GLY A 138 -8.43 -5.79 8.23
CA GLY A 138 -9.39 -4.87 7.61
C GLY A 138 -10.40 -5.57 6.72
N THR A 139 -11.29 -4.77 6.12
CA THR A 139 -12.35 -5.27 5.25
C THR A 139 -11.84 -5.34 3.81
N ALA A 140 -11.98 -6.50 3.17
CA ALA A 140 -11.69 -6.68 1.76
C ALA A 140 -12.42 -5.65 0.89
N SER A 141 -11.72 -5.07 -0.07
CA SER A 141 -12.21 -3.92 -0.81
C SER A 141 -11.74 -3.93 -2.27
N ALA A 142 -12.63 -3.49 -3.15
CA ALA A 142 -12.31 -3.13 -4.51
C ALA A 142 -11.78 -1.69 -4.56
N GLY A 143 -10.97 -1.36 -5.55
CA GLY A 143 -10.47 0.01 -5.67
C GLY A 143 -9.37 0.19 -6.70
N LEU A 144 -8.87 1.42 -6.76
CA LEU A 144 -7.79 1.83 -7.62
C LEU A 144 -6.76 2.63 -6.80
N ALA A 145 -5.54 2.12 -6.72
CA ALA A 145 -4.41 2.80 -6.12
C ALA A 145 -3.37 3.14 -7.20
N ILE A 146 -2.80 4.34 -7.13
CA ILE A 146 -1.65 4.72 -7.95
C ILE A 146 -0.50 5.03 -7.00
N LEU A 147 0.63 4.36 -7.18
CA LEU A 147 1.80 4.42 -6.32
C LEU A 147 3.01 4.90 -7.11
N ARG A 148 3.85 5.73 -6.49
CA ARG A 148 5.18 6.03 -6.99
C ARG A 148 6.15 4.95 -6.53
N VAL A 149 6.91 4.38 -7.47
CA VAL A 149 7.89 3.33 -7.18
C VAL A 149 9.30 3.73 -7.56
N ARG A 150 10.27 3.10 -6.90
CA ARG A 150 11.69 3.16 -7.25
C ARG A 150 12.22 1.74 -7.44
N PHE A 151 12.68 1.45 -8.64
CA PHE A 151 13.37 0.21 -8.98
C PHE A 151 14.81 0.23 -8.46
N ASP A 152 15.34 -0.94 -8.13
CA ASP A 152 16.70 -1.16 -7.64
C ASP A 152 17.79 -0.81 -8.66
N ASN A 153 17.48 -0.90 -9.95
CA ASN A 153 18.30 -0.38 -11.05
C ASN A 153 18.36 1.17 -11.09
N GLY A 154 17.81 1.85 -10.08
CA GLY A 154 17.84 3.30 -9.91
C GLY A 154 16.76 4.04 -10.69
N ARG A 155 15.87 3.35 -11.41
CA ARG A 155 14.86 4.01 -12.24
C ARG A 155 13.59 4.34 -11.45
N PRO A 156 13.00 5.53 -11.66
CA PRO A 156 11.66 5.83 -11.14
C PRO A 156 10.57 5.17 -11.99
N GLY A 157 9.38 5.07 -11.41
CA GLY A 157 8.18 4.64 -12.11
C GLY A 157 6.91 4.87 -11.30
N THR A 158 5.81 4.38 -11.84
CA THR A 158 4.51 4.29 -11.17
C THR A 158 4.02 2.85 -11.23
N LEU A 159 3.23 2.46 -10.22
CA LEU A 159 2.49 1.21 -10.18
C LEU A 159 1.03 1.55 -9.91
N THR A 160 0.17 1.24 -10.86
CA THR A 160 -1.27 1.29 -10.67
C THR A 160 -1.74 -0.11 -10.29
N ILE A 161 -2.55 -0.21 -9.25
CA ILE A 161 -3.14 -1.45 -8.75
C ILE A 161 -4.65 -1.29 -8.80
N SER A 162 -5.32 -2.17 -9.53
CA SER A 162 -6.76 -2.13 -9.73
C SER A 162 -7.38 -3.47 -9.34
N CYS A 163 -8.28 -3.42 -8.35
CA CYS A 163 -8.94 -4.60 -7.79
C CYS A 163 -10.43 -4.58 -8.12
N HIS A 164 -10.83 -5.40 -9.08
CA HIS A 164 -12.18 -5.64 -9.56
C HIS A 164 -12.76 -6.89 -8.87
N LEU A 165 -13.11 -6.76 -7.59
CA LEU A 165 -13.84 -7.81 -6.89
C LEU A 165 -15.25 -8.01 -7.48
N PRO A 166 -15.84 -9.21 -7.36
CA PRO A 166 -17.25 -9.42 -7.68
C PRO A 166 -18.17 -8.34 -7.10
N GLY A 167 -19.06 -7.83 -7.97
CA GLY A 167 -19.97 -6.72 -7.66
C GLY A 167 -19.43 -5.32 -7.99
N SER A 168 -18.16 -5.20 -8.40
CA SER A 168 -17.58 -3.93 -8.84
C SER A 168 -17.98 -3.58 -10.29
N PRO A 169 -17.84 -2.31 -10.72
CA PRO A 169 -18.17 -1.91 -12.08
C PRO A 169 -17.24 -2.54 -13.14
N ASN A 170 -17.78 -3.19 -14.17
CA ASN A 170 -17.00 -3.87 -15.23
C ASN A 170 -16.11 -2.95 -16.10
N CYS A 171 -16.13 -1.63 -15.88
CA CYS A 171 -15.27 -0.69 -16.58
C CYS A 171 -13.88 -0.53 -15.93
N MET A 172 -13.66 -1.10 -14.74
CA MET A 172 -12.35 -1.13 -14.11
C MET A 172 -11.63 -2.44 -14.46
N PRO A 173 -10.31 -2.40 -14.75
CA PRO A 173 -9.54 -3.63 -14.94
C PRO A 173 -9.28 -4.32 -13.59
N GLU A 174 -8.97 -5.60 -13.64
CA GLU A 174 -8.28 -6.31 -12.56
C GLU A 174 -6.77 -6.33 -12.90
N GLY A 175 -5.91 -6.22 -11.89
CA GLY A 175 -4.46 -6.36 -12.04
C GLY A 175 -3.69 -5.05 -11.89
N ILE A 176 -2.64 -4.89 -12.71
CA ILE A 176 -1.71 -3.77 -12.60
C ILE A 176 -1.45 -3.10 -13.95
N THR A 177 -1.07 -1.83 -13.90
CA THR A 177 -0.26 -1.17 -14.95
C THR A 177 0.97 -0.56 -14.31
N ALA A 178 2.02 -0.33 -15.08
CA ALA A 178 3.24 0.23 -14.53
C ALA A 178 3.97 1.11 -15.53
N THR A 179 4.78 2.03 -15.03
CA THR A 179 5.77 2.75 -15.84
C THR A 179 7.17 2.46 -15.32
N MET A 180 8.14 2.45 -16.22
CA MET A 180 9.55 2.58 -15.87
C MET A 180 10.10 3.72 -16.72
N VAL A 181 10.51 4.82 -16.10
CA VAL A 181 10.95 6.05 -16.79
C VAL A 181 9.93 6.53 -17.84
N TYR A 182 10.16 6.28 -19.12
CA TYR A 182 9.33 6.70 -20.25
C TYR A 182 8.56 5.54 -20.90
N GLU A 183 8.82 4.31 -20.47
CA GLU A 183 8.12 3.13 -21.00
C GLU A 183 6.89 2.87 -20.15
N ASP A 184 5.74 2.80 -20.83
CA ASP A 184 4.43 2.58 -20.23
C ASP A 184 3.95 1.17 -20.55
N PHE A 185 3.73 0.38 -19.50
CA PHE A 185 3.10 -0.93 -19.54
C PHE A 185 1.62 -0.74 -19.24
N PHE A 186 0.90 -0.23 -20.23
CA PHE A 186 -0.47 0.26 -20.09
C PHE A 186 -1.53 -0.84 -20.20
N GLU A 187 -1.22 -1.96 -20.83
CA GLU A 187 -2.20 -3.04 -21.06
C GLU A 187 -2.09 -4.10 -19.95
N ALA A 188 -2.88 -3.91 -18.90
CA ALA A 188 -3.04 -4.89 -17.82
C ALA A 188 -3.41 -6.27 -18.41
N GLN A 189 -2.69 -7.31 -18.00
CA GLN A 189 -2.96 -8.66 -18.47
C GLN A 189 -4.16 -9.25 -17.72
N PRO A 190 -5.06 -9.97 -18.43
CA PRO A 190 -6.28 -10.45 -17.82
C PRO A 190 -6.00 -11.52 -16.74
N PRO A 191 -6.86 -11.60 -15.72
CA PRO A 191 -6.95 -12.73 -14.79
C PRO A 191 -6.78 -14.09 -15.46
N THR A 192 -5.67 -14.80 -15.21
CA THR A 192 -5.40 -16.13 -15.80
C THR A 192 -4.91 -17.08 -14.72
N GLY A 193 -5.68 -18.14 -14.43
CA GLY A 193 -5.42 -19.00 -13.28
C GLY A 193 -5.27 -18.16 -12.02
N ASP A 194 -4.14 -18.35 -11.33
CA ASP A 194 -3.82 -17.74 -10.04
C ASP A 194 -3.09 -16.38 -10.18
N HIS A 195 -2.81 -15.92 -11.41
CA HIS A 195 -2.06 -14.69 -11.72
C HIS A 195 -2.97 -13.50 -12.00
N ASN A 196 -2.41 -12.28 -12.00
CA ASN A 196 -3.12 -11.03 -12.31
C ASN A 196 -4.32 -10.84 -11.37
N ARG A 197 -4.11 -10.99 -10.07
CA ARG A 197 -5.10 -10.74 -9.03
C ARG A 197 -4.54 -9.80 -7.99
N THR A 198 -5.39 -8.93 -7.50
CA THR A 198 -5.07 -7.91 -6.52
C THR A 198 -6.15 -7.88 -5.46
N LEU A 199 -5.81 -7.43 -4.26
CA LEU A 199 -6.75 -7.27 -3.18
C LEU A 199 -6.34 -6.06 -2.34
N PHE A 200 -7.34 -5.27 -1.94
CA PHE A 200 -7.18 -4.27 -0.90
C PHE A 200 -7.89 -4.70 0.37
N HIS A 201 -7.37 -4.26 1.51
CA HIS A 201 -8.06 -4.27 2.80
C HIS A 201 -8.07 -2.88 3.36
N VAL A 202 -9.25 -2.39 3.71
CA VAL A 202 -9.42 -1.09 4.35
C VAL A 202 -9.65 -1.31 5.84
N GLY A 203 -8.73 -0.83 6.68
CA GLY A 203 -8.86 -0.88 8.13
C GLY A 203 -10.00 0.00 8.63
N GLY A 204 -10.71 -0.45 9.67
CA GLY A 204 -11.72 0.35 10.34
C GLY A 204 -11.11 1.46 11.20
N PRO A 205 -11.89 2.47 11.62
CA PRO A 205 -11.48 3.37 12.71
C PRO A 205 -11.41 2.55 14.01
N GLY A 206 -10.20 2.21 14.46
CA GLY A 206 -9.97 1.53 15.74
C GLY A 206 -9.49 0.07 15.67
N ASP A 207 -9.04 -0.45 14.53
CA ASP A 207 -8.43 -1.79 14.44
C ASP A 207 -6.97 -1.84 14.96
N ASN A 208 -6.62 -0.94 15.88
CA ASN A 208 -5.33 -0.92 16.59
C ASN A 208 -5.62 -1.20 18.07
N ASP A 209 -5.52 -2.46 18.47
CA ASP A 209 -5.20 -2.92 19.83
C ASP A 209 -5.20 -4.45 19.81
N ASP A 210 -4.00 -5.03 19.70
CA ASP A 210 -3.53 -6.32 20.27
C ASP A 210 -2.26 -6.82 19.55
#